data_AF-A0A1M7Q2X3-F1
#
_entry.id   AF-A0A1M7Q2X3-F1
#
_cell.length_a   1.000
_cell.length_b   1.000
_cell.length_c   1.000
_cell.angle_alpha   90.00
_cell.angle_beta   90.00
_cell.angle_gamma   90.00
#
_symmetry.space_group_name_H-M   'P 1'
#
loop_
_entity.id
_entity.type
_entity.pdbx_description
1 polymer ?
#
loop_
_entity_poly.entity_id
_entity_poly.type
_entity_poly.pdbx_seq_one_letter_code
_entity_poly.pdbx_strand_id
1 'polypeptide(L)'
;MNAVQSDRLDVLQILIKAGADVNAQDDRGFTALHRAAEMGHLEVAKALLAAGADKHVVAQSHTPISLAEARQEAAMIQLLR
;
A
#
# COMPACT_ATOMS: atom_id res chain seq x y z
N MET A 1 -19.16 -10.36 8.95
CA MET A 1 -18.83 -9.03 9.50
C MET A 1 -17.78 -8.43 8.58
N ASN A 2 -18.19 -7.94 7.40
CA ASN A 2 -17.28 -7.58 6.29
C ASN A 2 -17.22 -6.06 6.03
N ALA A 3 -17.66 -5.22 6.96
CA ALA A 3 -17.72 -3.77 6.75
C ALA A 3 -16.33 -3.11 6.78
N VAL A 4 -15.40 -3.60 7.60
CA VAL A 4 -14.11 -2.93 7.84
C VAL A 4 -13.21 -2.87 6.59
N GLN A 5 -13.29 -3.85 5.69
CA GLN A 5 -12.51 -3.83 4.43
C GLN A 5 -13.09 -2.83 3.42
N SER A 6 -14.42 -2.76 3.29
CA SER A 6 -15.08 -1.79 2.40
C SER A 6 -14.86 -0.36 2.87
N ASP A 7 -15.03 -0.10 4.18
CA ASP A 7 -14.88 1.25 4.74
C ASP A 7 -13.44 1.79 4.58
N ARG A 8 -12.42 0.91 4.67
CA ARG A 8 -11.01 1.29 4.50
C ARG A 8 -10.65 1.60 3.04
N LEU A 9 -11.24 0.87 2.09
CA LEU A 9 -11.04 1.10 0.66
C LEU A 9 -11.75 2.39 0.21
N ASP A 10 -12.94 2.66 0.73
CA ASP A 10 -13.70 3.85 0.40
C ASP A 10 -12.99 5.13 0.86
N VAL A 11 -12.43 5.13 2.07
CA VAL A 11 -11.61 6.25 2.58
C VAL A 11 -10.36 6.45 1.72
N LEU A 12 -9.68 5.39 1.30
CA LEU A 12 -8.52 5.48 0.43
C LEU A 12 -8.88 6.09 -0.93
N GLN A 13 -9.97 5.63 -1.55
CA GLN A 13 -10.43 6.18 -2.82
C GLN A 13 -10.84 7.65 -2.70
N ILE A 14 -11.46 8.04 -1.59
CA ILE A 14 -11.82 9.44 -1.32
C ILE A 14 -10.55 10.30 -1.21
N LEU A 15 -9.53 9.86 -0.49
CA LEU A 15 -8.27 10.59 -0.32
C LEU A 15 -7.53 10.74 -1.65
N ILE A 16 -7.42 9.67 -2.44
CA ILE A 16 -6.80 9.73 -3.78
C ILE A 16 -7.58 10.69 -4.69
N LYS A 17 -8.92 10.62 -4.70
CA LYS A 17 -9.76 11.53 -5.51
C LYS A 17 -9.70 12.98 -5.04
N ALA A 18 -9.40 13.22 -3.76
CA ALA A 18 -9.19 14.55 -3.22
C ALA A 18 -7.83 15.16 -3.60
N GLY A 19 -7.03 14.47 -4.42
CA GLY A 19 -5.71 14.93 -4.85
C GLY A 19 -4.62 14.69 -3.80
N ALA A 20 -4.84 13.78 -2.85
CA ALA A 20 -3.77 13.36 -1.96
C ALA A 20 -2.62 12.75 -2.77
N ASP A 21 -1.39 13.13 -2.42
CA ASP A 21 -0.21 12.52 -2.99
C ASP A 21 -0.15 11.03 -2.58
N VAL A 22 -0.32 10.15 -3.57
CA VAL A 22 -0.30 8.69 -3.38
C VAL A 22 1.05 8.18 -2.84
N ASN A 23 2.11 8.95 -3.05
CA ASN A 23 3.46 8.67 -2.59
C ASN A 23 3.85 9.43 -1.32
N ALA A 24 2.90 10.12 -0.68
CA ALA A 24 3.12 10.78 0.59
C ALA A 24 3.73 9.80 1.61
N GLN A 25 4.77 10.26 2.28
CA GLN A 25 5.47 9.52 3.31
C GLN A 25 5.01 9.95 4.70
N ASP A 26 4.83 8.99 5.60
CA ASP A 26 4.66 9.27 7.02
C ASP A 26 5.98 9.76 7.66
N ASP A 27 5.95 10.15 8.94
CA ASP A 27 7.13 10.65 9.66
C ASP A 27 8.32 9.65 9.71
N ARG A 28 8.07 8.40 9.34
CA ARG A 28 9.07 7.32 9.27
C ARG A 28 9.52 7.02 7.84
N GLY A 29 9.02 7.75 6.84
CA GLY A 29 9.33 7.57 5.42
C GLY A 29 8.44 6.55 4.71
N PHE A 30 7.47 5.93 5.39
CA PHE A 30 6.64 4.89 4.77
C PHE A 30 5.50 5.50 3.96
N THR A 31 5.30 4.97 2.76
CA THR A 31 4.13 5.28 1.94
C THR A 31 2.94 4.40 2.31
N ALA A 32 1.75 4.74 1.81
CA ALA A 32 0.57 3.90 1.92
C ALA A 32 0.81 2.48 1.35
N LEU A 33 1.63 2.35 0.30
CA LEU A 33 1.95 1.07 -0.32
C LEU A 33 2.81 0.18 0.58
N HIS A 34 3.73 0.76 1.36
CA HIS A 34 4.48 0.01 2.37
C HIS A 34 3.55 -0.59 3.43
N ARG A 35 2.60 0.21 3.94
CA ARG A 35 1.61 -0.25 4.93
C ARG A 35 0.69 -1.33 4.36
N ALA A 36 0.28 -1.19 3.10
CA ALA A 36 -0.52 -2.21 2.43
C ALA A 36 0.26 -3.53 2.31
N ALA A 37 1.54 -3.48 1.96
CA ALA A 37 2.41 -4.64 1.85
C ALA A 37 2.67 -5.31 3.21
N GLU A 38 2.99 -4.52 4.25
CA GLU A 38 3.21 -4.99 5.63
C GLU A 38 1.96 -5.65 6.25
N MET A 39 0.77 -5.22 5.84
CA MET A 39 -0.50 -5.72 6.37
C MET A 39 -1.18 -6.76 5.46
N GLY A 40 -0.60 -7.08 4.30
CA GLY A 40 -1.19 -8.02 3.33
C GLY A 40 -2.48 -7.51 2.66
N HIS A 41 -2.73 -6.20 2.64
CA HIS A 41 -3.96 -5.63 2.08
C HIS A 41 -3.90 -5.52 0.55
N LEU A 42 -4.13 -6.65 -0.13
CA LEU A 42 -3.97 -6.77 -1.58
C LEU A 42 -4.81 -5.77 -2.39
N GLU A 43 -6.08 -5.58 -2.04
CA GLU A 43 -6.97 -4.67 -2.78
C GLU A 43 -6.58 -3.19 -2.59
N VAL A 44 -6.07 -2.83 -1.41
CA VAL A 44 -5.51 -1.50 -1.14
C VAL A 44 -4.26 -1.28 -2.00
N ALA A 45 -3.36 -2.26 -2.06
CA ALA A 45 -2.15 -2.18 -2.88
C ALA A 45 -2.47 -2.05 -4.37
N LYS A 46 -3.45 -2.80 -4.88
CA LYS A 46 -3.95 -2.66 -6.27
C LYS A 46 -4.47 -1.25 -6.55
N ALA A 47 -5.28 -0.70 -5.65
CA ALA A 47 -5.83 0.65 -5.80
C ALA A 47 -4.73 1.71 -5.80
N LEU A 48 -3.74 1.58 -4.92
CA LEU A 48 -2.58 2.48 -4.86
C LEU A 48 -1.74 2.43 -6.14
N LEU A 49 -1.43 1.22 -6.64
CA LEU A 49 -0.70 1.04 -7.90
C LEU A 49 -1.47 1.61 -9.09
N ALA A 50 -2.79 1.40 -9.15
CA ALA A 50 -3.65 1.99 -10.18
C ALA A 50 -3.69 3.53 -10.11
N ALA A 51 -3.48 4.10 -8.91
CA ALA A 51 -3.37 5.54 -8.69
C ALA A 51 -1.94 6.09 -8.92
N GLY A 52 -0.97 5.26 -9.34
CA GLY A 52 0.40 5.69 -9.64
C GLY A 52 1.36 5.65 -8.46
N ALA A 53 1.08 4.85 -7.43
CA ALA A 53 2.03 4.63 -6.34
C ALA A 53 3.35 4.04 -6.85
N ASP A 54 4.47 4.60 -6.39
CA ASP A 54 5.81 4.10 -6.67
C ASP A 54 6.13 2.92 -5.74
N LYS A 55 6.28 1.73 -6.35
CA LYS A 55 6.61 0.48 -5.66
C LYS A 55 8.10 0.33 -5.30
N HIS A 56 8.93 1.28 -5.70
CA HIS A 56 10.38 1.27 -5.45
C HIS A 56 10.83 2.24 -4.36
N VAL A 57 9.91 3.00 -3.75
CA VAL A 57 10.24 3.88 -2.62
C VAL A 57 10.87 3.06 -1.50
N VAL A 58 11.97 3.57 -0.95
CA VAL A 58 12.68 2.94 0.18
C VAL A 58 12.37 3.73 1.45
N ALA A 59 11.79 3.06 2.44
CA ALA A 59 11.49 3.58 3.78
C ALA A 59 12.21 2.74 4.83
N GLN A 60 13.08 3.36 5.65
CA GLN A 60 13.85 2.66 6.68
C GLN A 60 14.55 1.38 6.18
N SER A 61 15.18 1.45 5.00
CA SER A 61 15.83 0.31 4.31
C SER A 61 14.89 -0.78 3.78
N HIS A 62 13.57 -0.56 3.81
CA HIS A 62 12.58 -1.47 3.25
C HIS A 62 11.92 -0.86 2.03
N THR A 63 11.69 -1.67 1.00
CA THR A 63 10.72 -1.39 -0.06
C THR A 63 9.38 -2.03 0.26
N PRO A 64 8.27 -1.64 -0.38
CA PRO A 64 7.01 -2.35 -0.25
C PRO A 64 7.15 -3.86 -0.49
N ILE A 65 7.91 -4.28 -1.51
CA ILE A 65 8.12 -5.70 -1.80
C ILE A 65 8.90 -6.41 -0.69
N SER A 66 9.94 -5.80 -0.11
CA SER A 66 10.71 -6.42 0.99
C SER A 66 9.86 -6.65 2.25
N LEU A 67 8.86 -5.79 2.51
CA LEU A 67 7.92 -5.99 3.61
C LEU A 67 6.98 -7.16 3.33
N ALA A 68 6.51 -7.30 2.09
CA ALA A 68 5.71 -8.45 1.67
C ALA A 68 6.49 -9.78 1.75
N GLU A 69 7.77 -9.76 1.37
CA GLU A 69 8.69 -10.89 1.49
C GLU A 69 8.90 -11.31 2.95
N ALA A 70 9.09 -10.34 3.86
CA ALA A 70 9.23 -10.62 5.29
C ALA A 70 8.00 -11.33 5.91
N ARG A 71 6.82 -11.17 5.29
CA ARG A 71 5.57 -11.84 5.72
C ARG A 71 5.21 -13.08 4.91
N GLN A 72 6.00 -13.41 3.89
CA GLN A 72 5.75 -14.53 2.97
C GLN A 72 4.38 -14.44 2.26
N GLU A 73 3.89 -13.23 2.01
CA GLU A 73 2.59 -12.99 1.37
C GLU A 73 2.69 -13.14 -0.14
N ALA A 74 2.57 -14.38 -0.63
CA ALA A 74 2.78 -14.73 -2.03
C ALA A 74 2.00 -13.85 -3.02
N ALA A 75 0.73 -13.56 -2.75
CA ALA A 75 -0.09 -12.72 -3.62
C ALA A 75 0.42 -11.26 -3.68
N MET A 76 0.87 -10.71 -2.54
CA MET A 76 1.43 -9.36 -2.48
C MET A 76 2.80 -9.28 -3.17
N ILE A 77 3.64 -10.30 -2.99
CA ILE A 77 4.94 -10.39 -3.67
C ILE A 77 4.73 -10.41 -5.19
N GLN A 78 3.77 -11.21 -5.69
CA GLN A 78 3.46 -11.24 -7.13
C GLN A 78 2.91 -9.92 -7.65
N LEU A 79 2.14 -9.18 -6.84
CA LEU A 79 1.62 -7.87 -7.22
C LEU A 79 2.72 -6.80 -7.33
N LEU A 80 3.74 -6.88 -6.48
CA LEU A 80 4.80 -5.87 -6.38
C LEU A 80 6.05 -6.20 -7.20
N ARG A 81 6.22 -7.45 -7.65
CA ARG A 81 7.26 -7.87 -8.60
C ARG A 81 7.18 -7.04 -9.89
#